data_AF-A0A2G4SYN9-F1
#
_entry.id   AF-A0A2G4SYN9-F1
#
_cell.length_a   1.000
_cell.length_b   1.000
_cell.length_c   1.000
_cell.angle_alpha   90.00
_cell.angle_beta   90.00
_cell.angle_gamma   90.00
#
_symmetry.space_group_name_H-M   'P 1'
#
loop_
_entity.id
_entity.type
_entity.pdbx_description
1 polymer ?
#
loop_
_entity_poly.entity_id
_entity_poly.type
_entity_poly.pdbx_seq_one_letter_code
_entity_poly.pdbx_strand_id
1 'polypeptide(L)'
;MHMVLQALHDCTPKYRFEYFCREVGVNHEKNEGGMTFTNFNGLSGEIETTLTAPPYKVYRVNRKRFRKWLLQDVQDLVHWNKKVSRYEEHADGVKVFFADGTHAEGDLLVATNGNMSTVARQLLGEEMFQSMTRIHGVRGYGCSRWISEEEWNALAPEGTVSGIIHGRMPADAGDDGFSKPALIFYCLNKVDRS
;
A
#
# COMPACT_ATOMS: atom_id res chain seq x y z
N MET A 1 -3.10 1.70 6.57
CA MET A 1 -3.30 3.08 6.07
C MET A 1 -3.41 3.99 7.27
N HIS A 2 -2.35 4.75 7.55
CA HIS A 2 -2.34 5.73 8.65
C HIS A 2 -1.81 7.09 8.17
N MET A 3 -0.72 7.10 7.39
CA MET A 3 -0.08 8.35 6.93
C MET A 3 -0.97 9.25 6.08
N VAL A 4 -1.91 8.69 5.32
CA VAL A 4 -2.79 9.44 4.40
C VAL A 4 -4.21 9.59 4.94
N LEU A 5 -4.48 9.13 6.16
CA LEU A 5 -5.84 9.08 6.68
C LEU A 5 -6.44 10.47 6.86
N GLN A 6 -5.65 11.43 7.33
CA GLN A 6 -6.12 12.82 7.50
C GLN A 6 -6.52 13.43 6.15
N ALA A 7 -5.63 13.36 5.15
CA ALA A 7 -5.93 13.85 3.80
C ALA A 7 -7.17 13.16 3.20
N LEU A 8 -7.36 11.87 3.48
CA LEU A 8 -8.56 11.17 3.04
C LEU A 8 -9.84 11.72 3.71
N HIS A 9 -9.79 12.05 5.00
CA HIS A 9 -10.89 12.70 5.70
C HIS A 9 -11.17 14.11 5.18
N ASP A 10 -10.12 14.87 4.86
CA ASP A 10 -10.26 16.25 4.39
C ASP A 10 -10.83 16.30 2.96
N CYS A 11 -10.49 15.32 2.12
CA CYS A 11 -10.92 15.27 0.72
C CYS A 11 -12.19 14.44 0.48
N THR A 12 -12.75 13.78 1.50
CA THR A 12 -13.93 12.91 1.32
C THR A 12 -15.06 13.31 2.27
N PRO A 13 -16.32 13.41 1.80
CA PRO A 13 -17.44 13.73 2.66
C PRO A 13 -17.53 12.82 3.90
N LYS A 14 -17.80 13.39 5.08
CA LYS A 14 -17.81 12.64 6.36
C LYS A 14 -18.72 11.40 6.35
N TYR A 15 -19.88 11.47 5.69
CA TYR A 15 -20.84 10.36 5.64
C TYR A 15 -20.26 9.10 4.96
N ARG A 16 -19.29 9.27 4.06
CA ARG A 16 -18.60 8.14 3.40
C ARG A 16 -17.86 7.24 4.38
N PHE A 17 -17.59 7.73 5.59
CA PHE A 17 -16.89 6.98 6.62
C PHE A 17 -17.80 6.14 7.53
N GLU A 18 -19.13 6.32 7.47
CA GLU A 18 -20.09 5.65 8.36
C GLU A 18 -19.97 4.11 8.32
N TYR A 19 -19.66 3.55 7.14
CA TYR A 19 -19.47 2.10 6.94
C TYR A 19 -18.09 1.73 6.39
N PHE A 20 -17.12 2.64 6.48
CA PHE A 20 -15.82 2.48 5.81
C PHE A 20 -15.12 1.16 6.15
N CYS A 21 -15.01 0.82 7.44
CA CYS A 21 -14.45 -0.46 7.87
C CYS A 21 -15.13 -1.64 7.19
N ARG A 22 -16.47 -1.69 7.24
CA ARG A 22 -17.27 -2.76 6.66
C ARG A 22 -17.17 -2.83 5.14
N GLU A 23 -16.96 -1.71 4.46
CA GLU A 23 -16.91 -1.63 3.00
C GLU A 23 -15.51 -1.91 2.44
N VAL A 24 -14.45 -1.47 3.10
CA VAL A 24 -13.08 -1.55 2.57
C VAL A 24 -12.13 -2.39 3.40
N GLY A 25 -12.44 -2.67 4.67
CA GLY A 25 -11.55 -3.32 5.61
C GLY A 25 -11.29 -4.79 5.30
N VAL A 26 -10.06 -5.23 5.56
CA VAL A 26 -9.74 -6.66 5.76
C VAL A 26 -10.00 -6.97 7.22
N ASN A 27 -10.80 -8.00 7.52
CA ASN A 27 -11.27 -8.31 8.87
C ASN A 27 -11.78 -7.03 9.57
N HIS A 28 -12.85 -6.44 9.04
CA HIS A 28 -13.31 -5.10 9.42
C HIS A 28 -13.50 -4.93 10.93
N GLU A 29 -13.92 -5.98 11.63
CA GLU A 29 -14.06 -6.03 13.09
C GLU A 29 -12.76 -5.70 13.83
N LYS A 30 -11.59 -6.00 13.23
CA LYS A 30 -10.28 -5.64 13.78
C LYS A 30 -9.95 -4.17 13.59
N ASN A 31 -10.48 -3.53 12.55
CA ASN A 31 -10.28 -2.08 12.38
C ASN A 31 -11.10 -1.30 13.41
N GLU A 32 -12.30 -1.79 13.72
CA GLU A 32 -13.22 -1.24 14.73
C GLU A 32 -12.73 -1.50 16.17
N GLY A 33 -12.11 -2.66 16.42
CA GLY A 33 -11.55 -3.02 17.73
C GLY A 33 -10.13 -2.52 18.00
N GLY A 34 -9.46 -1.92 17.01
CA GLY A 34 -8.03 -1.59 17.08
C GLY A 34 -7.13 -2.71 16.55
N MET A 35 -5.96 -2.33 16.04
CA MET A 35 -5.07 -3.26 15.34
C MET A 35 -3.77 -3.49 16.06
N THR A 36 -3.44 -4.76 16.24
CA THR A 36 -2.22 -5.21 16.91
C THR A 36 -1.23 -5.80 15.91
N PHE A 37 0.01 -5.33 15.98
CA PHE A 37 1.15 -5.76 15.17
C PHE A 37 2.21 -6.34 16.10
N THR A 38 2.70 -7.54 15.81
CA THR A 38 3.61 -8.25 16.71
C THR A 38 4.91 -8.60 16.01
N ASN A 39 6.03 -8.28 16.64
CA ASN A 39 7.36 -8.62 16.18
C ASN A 39 7.86 -9.84 16.95
N PHE A 40 8.44 -10.78 16.24
CA PHE A 40 8.93 -12.05 16.77
C PHE A 40 10.42 -12.20 16.50
N ASN A 41 11.12 -12.76 17.46
CA ASN A 41 12.48 -13.22 17.26
C ASN A 41 12.45 -14.47 16.36
N GLY A 42 13.15 -14.45 15.23
CA GLY A 42 13.14 -15.56 14.28
C GLY A 42 13.86 -16.83 14.74
N LEU A 43 14.66 -16.77 15.80
CA LEU A 43 15.37 -17.93 16.37
C LEU A 43 14.61 -18.53 17.55
N SER A 44 14.21 -17.72 18.54
CA SER A 44 13.51 -18.22 19.74
C SER A 44 11.99 -18.32 19.57
N GLY A 45 11.40 -17.60 18.61
CA GLY A 45 9.96 -17.48 18.45
C GLY A 45 9.29 -16.57 19.48
N GLU A 46 10.06 -15.96 20.39
CA GLU A 46 9.55 -15.07 21.43
C GLU A 46 9.07 -13.74 20.83
N ILE A 47 8.08 -13.13 21.49
CA ILE A 47 7.59 -11.80 21.14
C ILE A 47 8.64 -10.77 21.58
N GLU A 48 9.19 -10.03 20.62
CA GLU A 48 10.11 -8.93 20.90
C GLU A 48 9.37 -7.64 21.20
N THR A 49 8.26 -7.37 20.49
CA THR A 49 7.48 -6.14 20.66
C THR A 49 6.07 -6.32 20.12
N THR A 50 5.10 -5.68 20.78
CA THR A 50 3.72 -5.57 20.32
C THR A 50 3.34 -4.10 20.20
N LEU A 51 2.79 -3.70 19.05
CA LEU A 51 2.28 -2.37 18.77
C LEU A 51 0.78 -2.43 18.54
N THR A 52 0.01 -1.72 19.38
CA THR A 52 -1.45 -1.64 19.24
C THR A 52 -1.86 -0.24 18.83
N ALA A 53 -2.48 -0.14 17.65
CA ALA A 53 -3.14 1.07 17.19
C ALA A 53 -4.57 1.11 17.73
N PRO A 54 -5.02 2.26 18.28
CA PRO A 54 -6.41 2.40 18.72
C PRO A 54 -7.42 2.20 17.57
N PRO A 55 -8.68 1.88 17.90
CA PRO A 55 -9.80 1.87 16.96
C PRO A 55 -9.79 3.06 16.01
N TYR A 56 -10.05 2.80 14.72
CA TYR A 56 -10.24 3.84 13.69
C TYR A 56 -9.02 4.76 13.43
N LYS A 57 -7.87 4.54 14.07
CA LYS A 57 -6.64 5.32 13.84
C LYS A 57 -5.78 4.76 12.72
N VAL A 58 -5.90 3.47 12.45
CA VAL A 58 -5.22 2.80 11.35
C VAL A 58 -6.23 1.88 10.70
N TYR A 59 -6.24 1.83 9.37
CA TYR A 59 -7.09 0.91 8.63
C TYR A 59 -6.25 -0.07 7.81
N ARG A 60 -6.53 -1.35 7.95
CA ARG A 60 -6.09 -2.39 7.03
C ARG A 60 -7.18 -2.61 6.00
N VAL A 61 -6.94 -2.10 4.80
CA VAL A 61 -7.93 -2.10 3.72
C VAL A 61 -7.58 -3.13 2.65
N ASN A 62 -8.61 -3.72 2.06
CA ASN A 62 -8.47 -4.49 0.84
C ASN A 62 -8.32 -3.51 -0.34
N ARG A 63 -7.24 -3.63 -1.11
CA ARG A 63 -6.91 -2.69 -2.20
C ARG A 63 -8.02 -2.57 -3.25
N LYS A 64 -8.67 -3.68 -3.62
CA LYS A 64 -9.73 -3.69 -4.63
C LYS A 64 -10.99 -3.00 -4.10
N ARG A 65 -11.39 -3.34 -2.87
CA ARG A 65 -12.56 -2.72 -2.21
C ARG A 65 -12.34 -1.23 -1.96
N PHE A 66 -11.15 -0.85 -1.49
CA PHE A 66 -10.79 0.56 -1.30
C PHE A 66 -10.76 1.35 -2.60
N ARG A 67 -10.22 0.79 -3.70
CA ARG A 67 -10.30 1.44 -5.02
C ARG A 67 -11.74 1.60 -5.49
N LYS A 68 -12.59 0.59 -5.31
CA LYS A 68 -14.02 0.68 -5.65
C LYS A 68 -14.70 1.78 -4.85
N TRP A 69 -14.42 1.86 -3.55
CA TRP A 69 -14.92 2.90 -2.67
C TRP A 69 -14.48 4.30 -3.17
N LEU A 70 -13.18 4.53 -3.40
CA LEU A 70 -12.68 5.81 -3.92
C LEU A 70 -13.33 6.25 -5.25
N LEU A 71 -13.77 5.31 -6.07
CA LEU A 71 -14.38 5.59 -7.38
C LEU A 71 -15.86 5.95 -7.32
N GLN A 72 -16.58 5.66 -6.23
CA GLN A 72 -18.05 5.73 -6.18
C GLN A 72 -18.65 7.06 -6.69
N ASP A 73 -17.98 8.20 -6.45
CA ASP A 73 -18.51 9.53 -6.84
C ASP A 73 -17.89 10.09 -8.12
N VAL A 74 -16.86 9.43 -8.65
CA VAL A 74 -16.08 9.93 -9.81
C VAL A 74 -15.96 8.89 -10.93
N GLN A 75 -16.61 7.73 -10.79
CA GLN A 75 -16.45 6.61 -11.72
C GLN A 75 -16.77 7.02 -13.17
N ASP A 76 -17.80 7.84 -13.37
CA ASP A 76 -18.24 8.30 -14.68
C ASP A 76 -17.29 9.36 -15.29
N LEU A 77 -16.41 9.94 -14.47
CA LEU A 77 -15.36 10.88 -14.91
C LEU A 77 -14.05 10.17 -15.27
N VAL A 78 -13.94 8.85 -15.01
CA VAL A 78 -12.70 8.10 -15.27
C VAL A 78 -12.70 7.50 -16.68
N HIS A 79 -11.77 7.96 -17.49
CA HIS A 79 -11.48 7.39 -18.80
C HIS A 79 -10.45 6.24 -18.68
N TRP A 80 -10.93 5.00 -18.73
CA TRP A 80 -10.08 3.81 -18.66
C TRP A 80 -9.30 3.55 -19.95
N ASN A 81 -8.28 2.68 -19.86
CA ASN A 81 -7.39 2.30 -20.96
C ASN A 81 -6.59 3.45 -21.60
N LYS A 82 -6.47 4.59 -20.90
CA LYS A 82 -5.69 5.76 -21.32
C LYS A 82 -4.31 5.77 -20.68
N LYS A 83 -3.39 4.97 -21.23
CA LYS A 83 -1.98 4.99 -20.80
C LYS A 83 -1.27 6.19 -21.41
N VAL A 84 -0.88 7.16 -20.60
CA VAL A 84 -0.11 8.35 -21.05
C VAL A 84 1.22 7.91 -21.67
N SER A 85 1.55 8.49 -22.83
CA SER A 85 2.82 8.30 -23.53
C SER A 85 3.73 9.51 -23.43
N ARG A 86 3.17 10.72 -23.55
CA ARG A 86 3.88 12.00 -23.46
C ARG A 86 2.89 13.15 -23.26
N TYR A 87 3.40 14.34 -22.98
CA TYR A 87 2.61 15.58 -23.01
C TYR A 87 3.34 16.68 -23.79
N GLU A 88 2.62 17.71 -24.20
CA GLU A 88 3.16 18.95 -24.78
C GLU A 88 2.58 20.13 -24.01
N GLU A 89 3.43 21.09 -23.63
CA GLU A 89 3.01 22.37 -23.07
C GLU A 89 2.87 23.40 -24.19
N HIS A 90 1.84 24.23 -24.07
CA HIS A 90 1.56 25.36 -24.95
C HIS A 90 1.33 26.62 -24.11
N ALA A 91 1.21 27.78 -24.74
CA ALA A 91 1.11 29.06 -24.03
C ALA A 91 -0.11 29.14 -23.10
N ASP A 92 -1.17 28.38 -23.40
CA ASP A 92 -2.48 28.39 -22.76
C ASP A 92 -2.86 27.06 -22.10
N GLY A 93 -1.97 26.06 -22.07
CA GLY A 93 -2.29 24.80 -21.41
C GLY A 93 -1.35 23.64 -21.77
N VAL A 94 -1.89 22.43 -21.65
CA VAL A 94 -1.16 21.18 -21.83
C VAL A 94 -1.99 20.17 -22.61
N LYS A 95 -1.34 19.51 -23.57
CA LYS A 95 -1.90 18.43 -24.37
C LYS A 95 -1.26 17.10 -23.97
N VAL A 96 -2.08 16.14 -23.56
CA VAL A 96 -1.65 14.79 -23.13
C VAL A 96 -1.96 13.79 -24.23
N PHE A 97 -0.98 12.97 -24.58
CA PHE A 97 -1.09 11.94 -25.60
C PHE A 97 -1.12 10.56 -24.95
N PHE A 98 -1.95 9.67 -25.47
CA PHE A 98 -2.13 8.32 -24.96
C PHE A 98 -1.62 7.27 -25.95
N ALA A 99 -1.30 6.08 -25.43
CA ALA A 99 -0.76 4.97 -26.21
C ALA A 99 -1.74 4.41 -27.27
N ASP A 100 -3.04 4.69 -27.15
CA ASP A 100 -4.07 4.32 -28.13
C ASP A 100 -4.19 5.33 -29.29
N GLY A 101 -3.31 6.34 -29.35
CA GLY A 101 -3.29 7.37 -30.39
C GLY A 101 -4.22 8.55 -30.12
N THR A 102 -5.04 8.50 -29.07
CA THR A 102 -5.90 9.62 -28.68
C THR A 102 -5.15 10.66 -27.85
N HIS A 103 -5.76 11.84 -27.66
CA HIS A 103 -5.23 12.91 -26.82
C HIS A 103 -6.33 13.62 -26.03
N ALA A 104 -5.93 14.38 -25.01
CA ALA A 104 -6.77 15.29 -24.24
C ALA A 104 -6.02 16.61 -23.99
N GLU A 105 -6.75 17.70 -23.79
CA GLU A 105 -6.20 19.04 -23.56
C GLU A 105 -6.82 19.66 -22.30
N GLY A 106 -6.09 20.53 -21.61
CA GLY A 106 -6.57 21.28 -20.45
C GLY A 106 -5.52 22.26 -19.93
N ASP A 107 -5.88 23.04 -18.92
CA ASP A 107 -5.00 24.10 -18.38
C ASP A 107 -3.93 23.57 -17.40
N LEU A 108 -4.21 22.43 -16.75
CA LEU A 108 -3.35 21.84 -15.73
C LEU A 108 -3.27 20.32 -15.86
N LEU A 109 -2.04 19.78 -15.83
CA LEU A 109 -1.77 18.35 -15.75
C LEU A 109 -1.25 17.98 -14.36
N VAL A 110 -2.00 17.14 -13.64
CA VAL A 110 -1.57 16.58 -12.35
C VAL A 110 -1.13 15.12 -12.54
N ALA A 111 0.17 14.86 -12.34
CA ALA A 111 0.74 13.52 -12.51
C ALA A 111 0.53 12.64 -11.27
N THR A 112 -0.43 11.71 -11.30
CA THR A 112 -0.70 10.73 -10.21
C THR A 112 -0.46 9.28 -10.64
N ASN A 113 0.29 9.06 -11.72
CA ASN A 113 0.46 7.77 -12.41
C ASN A 113 1.58 6.86 -11.85
N GLY A 114 1.91 7.01 -10.57
CA GLY A 114 2.75 6.07 -9.82
C GLY A 114 4.26 6.31 -9.91
N ASN A 115 5.03 5.43 -9.26
CA ASN A 115 6.48 5.55 -9.07
C ASN A 115 7.31 5.45 -10.37
N MET A 116 6.74 4.91 -11.44
CA MET A 116 7.38 4.81 -12.77
C MET A 116 6.78 5.84 -13.74
N SER A 117 6.38 7.01 -13.23
CA SER A 117 5.64 8.00 -13.99
C SER A 117 6.40 8.47 -15.24
N THR A 118 5.80 8.25 -16.41
CA THR A 118 6.27 8.80 -17.69
C THR A 118 6.24 10.33 -17.71
N VAL A 119 5.22 10.94 -17.09
CA VAL A 119 5.09 12.41 -17.01
C VAL A 119 6.21 13.01 -16.17
N ALA A 120 6.49 12.44 -14.99
CA ALA A 120 7.57 12.92 -14.14
C ALA A 120 8.95 12.72 -14.80
N ARG A 121 9.16 11.61 -15.51
CA ARG A 121 10.40 11.38 -16.30
C ARG A 121 10.58 12.43 -17.39
N GLN A 122 9.52 12.78 -18.12
CA GLN A 122 9.58 13.82 -19.14
C GLN A 122 9.86 15.21 -18.53
N LEU A 123 9.19 15.55 -17.42
CA LEU A 123 9.34 16.84 -16.74
C LEU A 123 10.76 17.04 -16.17
N LEU A 124 11.32 16.01 -15.56
CA LEU A 124 12.59 16.11 -14.84
C LEU A 124 13.80 15.75 -15.71
N GLY A 125 13.60 14.99 -16.79
CA GLY A 125 14.67 14.30 -17.50
C GLY A 125 15.11 13.02 -16.79
N GLU A 126 15.69 12.08 -17.54
CA GLU A 126 15.99 10.73 -17.03
C GLU A 126 17.01 10.75 -15.87
N GLU A 127 18.07 11.55 -15.97
CA GLU A 127 19.11 11.62 -14.93
C GLU A 127 18.55 12.11 -13.59
N MET A 128 17.82 13.22 -13.61
CA MET A 128 17.23 13.81 -12.41
C MET A 128 16.11 12.92 -11.85
N PHE A 129 15.29 12.31 -12.71
CA PHE A 129 14.29 11.36 -12.26
C PHE A 129 14.94 10.21 -11.49
N GLN A 130 15.98 9.59 -12.06
CA GLN A 130 16.68 8.47 -11.43
C GLN A 130 17.39 8.87 -10.14
N SER A 131 17.97 10.07 -10.06
CA SER A 131 18.63 10.54 -8.83
C SER A 131 17.62 10.78 -7.69
N MET A 132 16.38 11.15 -8.01
CA MET A 132 15.30 11.34 -7.04
C MET A 132 14.51 10.07 -6.73
N THR A 133 14.55 9.05 -7.60
CA THR A 133 13.90 7.77 -7.35
C THR A 133 14.90 6.73 -6.85
N ARG A 134 14.74 6.31 -5.60
CA ARG A 134 15.53 5.22 -5.03
C ARG A 134 14.72 3.93 -5.07
N ILE A 135 15.26 2.89 -5.73
CA ILE A 135 14.73 1.53 -5.56
C ILE A 135 14.94 1.14 -4.09
N HIS A 136 13.86 0.79 -3.40
CA HIS A 136 13.94 0.34 -2.02
C HIS A 136 14.79 -0.93 -1.97
N GLY A 137 15.86 -0.94 -1.16
CA GLY A 137 16.80 -2.06 -1.06
C GLY A 137 16.24 -3.34 -0.40
N VAL A 138 14.92 -3.41 -0.19
CA VAL A 138 14.29 -4.60 0.38
C VAL A 138 14.07 -5.59 -0.76
N ARG A 139 14.80 -6.72 -0.67
CA ARG A 139 14.59 -7.90 -1.49
C ARG A 139 13.74 -8.85 -0.68
N GLY A 140 12.62 -9.32 -1.23
CA GLY A 140 11.70 -10.20 -0.53
C GLY A 140 11.02 -11.16 -1.47
N TYR A 141 10.68 -12.33 -0.95
CA TYR A 141 9.82 -13.31 -1.59
C TYR A 141 8.49 -13.34 -0.84
N GLY A 142 7.39 -13.44 -1.57
CA GLY A 142 6.06 -13.57 -1.00
C GLY A 142 5.47 -14.93 -1.34
N CYS A 143 4.79 -15.55 -0.38
CA CYS A 143 3.92 -16.68 -0.62
C CYS A 143 2.57 -16.45 0.08
N SER A 144 1.56 -17.21 -0.32
CA SER A 144 0.29 -17.29 0.39
C SER A 144 0.02 -18.75 0.67
N ARG A 145 -0.35 -19.05 1.91
CA ARG A 145 -0.65 -20.40 2.38
C ARG A 145 -1.98 -20.40 3.12
N TRP A 146 -2.79 -21.41 2.84
CA TRP A 146 -3.97 -21.74 3.64
C TRP A 146 -3.51 -22.45 4.91
N ILE A 147 -4.00 -21.99 6.06
CA ILE A 147 -3.70 -22.55 7.38
C ILE A 147 -4.99 -22.95 8.09
N SER A 148 -4.90 -23.89 9.04
CA SER A 148 -6.03 -24.27 9.88
C SER A 148 -6.39 -23.16 10.88
N GLU A 149 -7.56 -23.23 11.50
CA GLU A 149 -7.95 -22.32 12.58
C GLU A 149 -7.04 -22.50 13.82
N GLU A 150 -6.57 -23.72 14.09
CA GLU A 150 -5.60 -24.01 15.14
C GLU A 150 -4.25 -23.32 14.87
N GLU A 151 -3.69 -23.47 13.66
CA GLU A 151 -2.46 -22.78 13.24
C GLU A 151 -2.63 -21.25 13.29
N TRP A 152 -3.80 -20.76 12.88
CA TRP A 152 -4.13 -19.33 12.97
C TRP A 152 -4.08 -18.83 14.41
N ASN A 153 -4.73 -19.54 15.34
CA ASN A 153 -4.80 -19.13 16.75
C ASN A 153 -3.42 -19.13 17.41
N ALA A 154 -2.53 -20.06 17.00
CA ALA A 154 -1.14 -20.07 17.46
C ALA A 154 -0.32 -18.88 16.92
N LEU A 155 -0.57 -18.46 15.67
CA LEU A 155 0.15 -17.35 15.02
C LEU A 155 -0.45 -15.97 15.32
N ALA A 156 -1.65 -15.90 15.88
CA ALA A 156 -2.38 -14.66 16.16
C ALA A 156 -2.55 -14.40 17.67
N PRO A 157 -1.51 -14.49 18.52
CA PRO A 157 -1.68 -14.20 19.94
C PRO A 157 -2.25 -12.79 20.09
N GLU A 158 -3.24 -12.64 20.98
CA GLU A 158 -3.88 -11.36 21.33
C GLU A 158 -4.50 -10.60 20.14
N GLY A 159 -4.93 -11.31 19.09
CA GLY A 159 -5.64 -10.69 17.98
C GLY A 159 -4.74 -9.94 16.98
N THR A 160 -3.44 -10.27 16.97
CA THR A 160 -2.45 -9.83 15.98
C THR A 160 -3.00 -9.92 14.55
N VAL A 161 -2.98 -8.82 13.80
CA VAL A 161 -3.48 -8.77 12.41
C VAL A 161 -2.37 -9.02 11.38
N SER A 162 -1.12 -8.77 11.78
CA SER A 162 0.08 -9.03 10.99
C SER A 162 1.29 -9.06 11.92
N GLY A 163 2.30 -9.84 11.57
CA GLY A 163 3.54 -9.89 12.32
C GLY A 163 4.77 -9.80 11.44
N ILE A 164 5.88 -9.45 12.09
CA ILE A 164 7.21 -9.40 11.48
C ILE A 164 8.09 -10.36 12.26
N ILE A 165 8.72 -11.29 11.56
CA ILE A 165 9.72 -12.18 12.14
C ILE A 165 11.08 -11.62 11.76
N HIS A 166 11.88 -11.31 12.78
CA HIS A 166 13.24 -10.82 12.64
C HIS A 166 14.22 -12.00 12.71
N GLY A 167 14.66 -12.50 11.56
CA GLY A 167 15.81 -13.39 11.47
C GLY A 167 17.11 -12.58 11.56
N ARG A 168 18.09 -13.06 12.33
CA ARG A 168 19.46 -12.55 12.26
C ARG A 168 20.32 -13.57 11.53
N MET A 169 21.10 -13.10 10.57
CA MET A 169 22.15 -13.95 10.00
C MET A 169 23.25 -14.16 11.06
N PRO A 170 23.94 -15.31 11.05
CA PRO A 170 25.12 -15.56 11.90
C PRO A 170 26.17 -14.44 11.77
N ALA A 171 26.88 -14.16 12.87
CA ALA A 171 27.83 -13.03 12.96
C ALA A 171 29.06 -13.17 12.02
N ASP A 172 29.30 -14.36 11.49
CA ASP A 172 30.37 -14.69 10.53
C ASP A 172 29.91 -14.60 9.06
N ALA A 173 28.65 -14.27 8.80
CA ALA A 173 28.19 -13.97 7.45
C ALA A 173 28.88 -12.70 6.94
N GLY A 174 29.60 -12.80 5.83
CA GLY A 174 30.33 -11.67 5.23
C GLY A 174 29.42 -10.47 4.99
N ASP A 175 29.92 -9.28 5.31
CA ASP A 175 29.21 -8.03 5.04
C ASP A 175 29.30 -7.68 3.54
N ASP A 176 28.30 -8.12 2.78
CA ASP A 176 28.15 -7.82 1.35
C ASP A 176 27.33 -6.54 1.08
N GLY A 177 27.03 -5.76 2.14
CA GLY A 177 26.12 -4.62 2.08
C GLY A 177 24.63 -4.99 2.11
N PHE A 178 24.30 -6.29 2.12
CA PHE A 178 22.94 -6.85 2.22
C PHE A 178 22.72 -7.72 3.48
N SER A 179 23.77 -8.00 4.24
CA SER A 179 23.84 -8.59 5.60
C SER A 179 23.00 -7.80 6.64
N LYS A 180 21.69 -7.78 6.42
CA LYS A 180 20.65 -7.18 7.28
C LYS A 180 19.77 -8.30 7.83
N PRO A 181 19.01 -8.05 8.91
CA PRO A 181 18.04 -9.02 9.41
C PRO A 181 17.15 -9.54 8.27
N ALA A 182 16.99 -10.85 8.19
CA ALA A 182 16.01 -11.47 7.31
C ALA A 182 14.63 -11.17 7.89
N LEU A 183 13.83 -10.37 7.18
CA LEU A 183 12.50 -9.98 7.64
C LEU A 183 11.45 -10.83 6.92
N ILE A 184 10.67 -11.59 7.68
CA ILE A 184 9.46 -12.25 7.16
C ILE A 184 8.26 -11.46 7.65
N PHE A 185 7.50 -10.91 6.71
CA PHE A 185 6.23 -10.26 6.98
C PHE A 185 5.11 -11.26 6.72
N TYR A 186 4.23 -11.45 7.69
CA TYR A 186 3.01 -12.21 7.50
C TYR A 186 1.79 -11.40 7.87
N CYS A 187 0.69 -11.74 7.23
CA CYS A 187 -0.56 -11.02 7.26
C CYS A 187 -1.67 -12.04 7.40
N LEU A 188 -2.43 -11.98 8.49
CA LEU A 188 -3.46 -12.96 8.77
C LEU A 188 -4.80 -12.44 8.21
N ASN A 189 -5.34 -13.13 7.22
CA ASN A 189 -6.62 -12.79 6.57
C ASN A 189 -7.65 -13.89 6.80
N LYS A 190 -8.83 -13.55 7.35
CA LYS A 190 -9.96 -14.47 7.27
C LYS A 190 -10.33 -14.62 5.80
N VAL A 191 -10.77 -15.82 5.40
CA VAL A 191 -11.38 -16.00 4.08
C VAL A 191 -12.62 -15.12 4.05
N ASP A 192 -12.54 -14.02 3.33
CA ASP A 192 -13.71 -13.23 2.99
C ASP A 192 -14.48 -13.99 1.91
N ARG A 193 -15.53 -14.72 2.28
CA ARG A 193 -16.38 -15.48 1.35
C ARG A 193 -17.51 -14.62 0.74
N SER A 194 -17.57 -13.33 1.07
CA SER A 194 -18.56 -12.39 0.52
C SER A 194 -18.16 -11.84 -0.84
#